data_AF-C1BZM1-F1
#
_entry.id   AF-C1BZM1-F1
#
_cell.length_a   1.000
_cell.length_b   1.000
_cell.length_c   1.000
_cell.angle_alpha   90.00
_cell.angle_beta   90.00
_cell.angle_gamma   90.00
#
_symmetry.space_group_name_H-M   'P 1'
#
loop_
_entity.id
_entity.type
_entity.pdbx_description
1 polymer ?
#
loop_
_entity_poly.entity_id
_entity_poly.type
_entity_poly.pdbx_seq_one_letter_code
_entity_poly.pdbx_strand_id
1 'polypeptide(L)' 'MDAQLKKELGTSTLRSTGYSAAGFISEGQSYDTDNGRVFVKINHKSQVNNIINY' A
#
# COMPACT_ATOMS: atom_id res chain seq x y z
N MET A 1 -8.70 2.49 1.86
CA MET A 1 -7.30 2.01 1.92
C MET A 1 -7.07 1.15 3.15
N ASP A 2 -7.16 1.71 4.36
CA ASP A 2 -6.90 0.99 5.63
C ASP A 2 -7.71 -0.30 5.80
N ALA A 3 -9.04 -0.26 5.56
CA ALA A 3 -9.90 -1.43 5.65
C ALA A 3 -9.59 -2.52 4.61
N GLN A 4 -9.16 -2.11 3.41
CA GLN A 4 -8.74 -3.05 2.37
C GLN A 4 -7.41 -3.70 2.74
N LEU A 5 -6.43 -2.91 3.20
CA LEU A 5 -5.16 -3.41 3.72
C LEU A 5 -5.38 -4.39 4.87
N LYS A 6 -6.23 -4.06 5.84
CA LYS A 6 -6.58 -4.97 6.95
C LYS A 6 -7.17 -6.29 6.47
N LYS A 7 -8.08 -6.23 5.51
CA LYS A 7 -8.68 -7.44 4.91
C LYS A 7 -7.64 -8.28 4.17
N GLU A 8 -6.84 -7.68 3.30
CA GLU A 8 -5.85 -8.38 2.46
C GLU A 8 -4.67 -8.93 3.29
N LEU A 9 -4.26 -8.22 4.34
CA LEU A 9 -3.22 -8.65 5.29
C LEU A 9 -3.75 -9.56 6.39
N GLY A 10 -5.07 -9.79 6.46
CA GLY A 10 -5.71 -10.61 7.49
C GLY A 10 -5.45 -10.11 8.91
N THR A 11 -5.41 -8.78 9.10
CA THR A 11 -5.07 -8.15 10.39
C THR A 11 -6.19 -7.23 10.87
N SER A 12 -6.36 -7.17 12.20
CA SER A 12 -7.33 -6.25 12.82
C SER A 12 -6.71 -4.89 13.11
N THR A 13 -5.41 -4.87 13.35
CA THR A 13 -4.64 -3.69 13.70
C THR A 13 -3.71 -3.28 12.56
N LEU A 14 -3.75 -2.00 12.22
CA LEU A 14 -2.87 -1.42 11.21
C LEU A 14 -2.43 -0.06 11.73
N ARG A 15 -1.17 0.07 12.16
CA ARG A 15 -0.63 1.32 12.70
C ARG A 15 0.54 1.77 11.86
N SER A 16 0.43 2.96 11.26
CA SER A 16 1.55 3.55 10.54
C SER A 16 2.71 3.81 11.49
N THR A 17 3.90 3.42 11.06
CA THR A 17 5.14 3.53 11.85
C THR A 17 5.89 4.85 11.62
N GLY A 18 5.31 5.75 10.81
CA GLY A 18 5.91 7.03 10.44
C GLY A 18 7.05 6.93 9.43
N TYR A 19 7.48 5.72 9.06
CA TYR A 19 8.45 5.51 7.99
C TYR A 19 7.75 5.33 6.64
N SER A 20 7.88 6.36 5.80
CA SER A 20 7.36 6.42 4.43
C SER A 20 8.54 6.58 3.48
N ALA A 21 8.63 5.74 2.46
CA ALA A 21 9.56 5.89 1.35
C ALA A 21 8.80 6.39 0.13
N ALA A 22 8.82 7.70 -0.14
CA ALA A 22 8.16 8.27 -1.31
C ALA A 22 9.05 8.10 -2.55
N GLY A 23 8.52 7.46 -3.58
CA GLY A 23 9.11 7.39 -4.92
C GLY A 23 8.18 8.02 -5.96
N PHE A 24 8.73 8.40 -7.12
CA PHE A 24 7.97 9.09 -8.18
C PHE A 24 6.73 8.31 -8.69
N ILE A 25 6.77 6.97 -8.61
CA ILE A 25 5.72 6.08 -9.14
C ILE A 25 4.98 5.34 -8.02
N SER A 26 5.67 5.11 -6.91
CA SER A 26 5.19 4.28 -5.81
C SER A 26 5.57 4.91 -4.48
N GLU A 27 4.68 4.82 -3.51
CA GLU A 27 4.95 5.12 -2.11
C GLU A 27 5.11 3.82 -1.34
N GLY A 28 6.12 3.75 -0.49
CA GLY A 28 6.31 2.67 0.47
C GLY A 28 5.89 3.13 1.86
N GLN A 29 5.17 2.30 2.60
CA GLN A 29 4.76 2.60 3.97
C GLN A 29 4.92 1.37 4.86
N SER A 30 5.47 1.55 6.06
CA SER A 30 5.57 0.51 7.08
C SER A 30 4.41 0.59 8.07
N TYR A 31 3.81 -0.56 8.39
CA TYR A 31 2.73 -0.71 9.36
C TYR A 31 3.08 -1.76 10.41
N ASP A 32 2.80 -1.46 11.67
CA ASP A 32 2.74 -2.45 12.74
C ASP A 32 1.35 -3.09 12.75
N THR A 33 1.30 -4.41 12.76
CA THR A 33 0.09 -5.25 12.76
C THR A 33 0.14 -6.25 13.91
N ASP A 34 -0.98 -6.91 14.21
CA ASP A 34 -1.04 -7.98 15.21
C ASP A 34 -0.14 -9.19 14.86
N ASN A 35 0.21 -9.35 13.59
CA ASN A 35 1.08 -10.41 13.10
C ASN A 35 2.55 -9.96 12.93
N GLY A 36 2.88 -8.74 13.40
CA GLY A 36 4.21 -8.13 13.26
C GLY A 36 4.23 -6.97 12.25
N ARG A 37 5.43 -6.47 11.97
CA ARG A 37 5.61 -5.33 11.07
C ARG A 37 5.59 -5.76 9.61
N VAL A 38 4.82 -5.05 8.79
CA VAL A 38 4.74 -5.25 7.34
C VAL A 38 5.12 -3.98 6.58
N PHE A 39 5.70 -4.12 5.40
CA PHE A 39 5.98 -3.02 4.48
C PHE A 39 5.11 -3.16 3.25
N VAL A 40 4.38 -2.11 2.87
CA VAL A 40 3.50 -2.12 1.71
C VAL A 40 4.00 -1.14 0.66
N LYS A 41 3.95 -1.56 -0.60
CA LYS A 41 4.23 -0.71 -1.76
C LYS A 41 2.90 -0.32 -2.42
N ILE A 42 2.61 0.97 -2.37
CA ILE A 42 1.41 1.61 -2.90
C ILE A 42 1.78 2.20 -4.26
N ASN A 43 1.13 1.75 -5.33
CA ASN A 43 1.31 2.34 -6.64
C ASN A 43 0.17 3.33 -6.90
N HIS A 44 0.48 4.62 -7.07
CA HIS A 44 -0.54 5.66 -7.30
C HIS A 44 -1.04 5.69 -8.75
N LYS A 45 -0.36 5.02 -9.68
CA LYS A 45 -0.86 4.82 -11.05
C LYS A 45 -1.88 3.68 -11.08
N SER A 46 -3.11 4.01 -10.69
CA SER A 46 -4.29 3.23 -11.09
C SER A 46 -4.50 3.46 -12.58
N GLN A 47 -4.36 2.43 -13.42
CA GLN A 47 -4.64 2.42 -14.86
C GLN A 47 -3.84 3.40 -15.74
N VAL A 48 -2.86 2.89 -16.48
CA VAL A 48 -2.71 3.30 -17.88
C VAL A 48 -3.62 2.38 -18.70
N ASN A 49 -4.91 2.72 -18.76
CA ASN A 49 -5.86 2.10 -19.69
C ASN A 49 -6.01 2.97 -20.95
N ASN A 50 -4.90 3.47 -21.50
CA ASN A 50 -4.93 3.97 -22.87
C ASN A 50 -4.66 2.78 -23.79
N ILE A 51 -5.73 2.08 -24.14
CA ILE A 51 -5.76 1.27 -25.36
C ILE A 51 -5.56 2.27 -26.50
N ILE A 52 -4.33 2.40 -26.99
CA ILE A 52 -4.07 3.05 -28.28
C ILE A 52 -4.49 2.01 -29.32
N ASN A 53 -5.72 2.12 -29.83
CA ASN A 53 -6.12 1.39 -31.02
C ASN A 53 -5.34 1.99 -32.20
N TYR A 54 -4.48 1.17 -32.82
CA TYR A 54 -3.93 1.41 -34.16
C TYR A 54 -4.86 0.84 -35.21
#